data_AF-B6EP75-F1
#
_entry.id   AF-B6EP75-F1
#
_cell.length_a   1.000
_cell.length_b   1.000
_cell.length_c   1.000
_cell.angle_alpha   90.00
_cell.angle_beta   90.00
_cell.angle_gamma   90.00
#
_symmetry.space_group_name_H-M   'P 1'
#
loop_
_entity.id
_entity.type
_entity.pdbx_description
1 polymer ?
#
loop_
_entity_poly.entity_id
_entity_poly.type
_entity_poly.pdbx_seq_one_letter_code
_entity_poly.pdbx_strand_id
1 'polypeptide(L)'
;MGCGSSDDDSNDPSTNIDTAKTQKPSIAIPTAGKFIDAKVIGLDYISGSLEEKKTDINGTYTIDTNNPEISFYLGGKDGLFIGSISGRHITTPFEAAGTYQRAVNLARLLLTVGEGTSTLIKTGQAVLIKEITLPQDLSVAATELKEATLDDEASLLAVATALNPAITALVSQDDATTHMQSSLANIPRGSDVNLSHWSRGSNWTFVSRDSTQRIRNSANQEFDLVINVDRTLTDSQGNPRNLFEKTSSMIFTLADNNLIVRKGSNDSSISGHYVADYLTCLDNDGIFNTVETDDNEYNTCDGNRITVTDERYNYFYNLDNKYQYSFISPNKEQISDINEPWIEISEMGDAFECMNAKNCTEQALSKFEVLERDDSDEQDGSYMLEETISGTYDPITDVYINTTSKKYLDNSPYPGRISERISFLYPVEALGQDRYVDFIGTWESRELCANKSIAVAKMTFTETGLTMTGEECGTLGFINKTHTYAQLSPKDLWWFGTNDAGDSKATLDQLNSTVRWNDKNSTDDPNNIKINRFTYIPAGKNWDQGLLIRDTLNLDGTKKSTITMKKIKSL
;
A
#
# COMPACT_ATOMS: atom_id res chain seq x y z
N MET A 1 4.85 33.53 -40.49
CA MET A 1 4.89 34.10 -41.84
C MET A 1 4.14 33.19 -42.79
N GLY A 2 3.25 33.75 -43.63
CA GLY A 2 2.82 33.17 -44.92
C GLY A 2 1.74 32.09 -44.91
N CYS A 3 0.56 32.44 -45.45
CA CYS A 3 -0.56 31.55 -45.78
C CYS A 3 -0.31 30.71 -47.05
N GLY A 4 -0.99 29.57 -47.20
CA GLY A 4 -1.11 28.84 -48.45
C GLY A 4 -2.11 27.68 -48.35
N SER A 5 -3.37 27.95 -48.70
CA SER A 5 -4.44 26.96 -48.87
C SER A 5 -4.28 26.27 -50.22
N SER A 6 -4.36 24.94 -50.24
CA SER A 6 -4.65 24.15 -51.43
C SER A 6 -5.58 23.02 -51.00
N ASP A 7 -6.85 23.14 -51.38
CA ASP A 7 -7.83 22.07 -51.32
C ASP A 7 -7.48 21.02 -52.38
N ASP A 8 -7.32 19.77 -51.97
CA ASP A 8 -7.51 18.60 -52.84
C ASP A 8 -8.12 17.48 -51.99
N ASP A 9 -9.45 17.34 -52.13
CA ASP A 9 -10.21 16.17 -51.74
C ASP A 9 -9.81 14.98 -52.61
N SER A 10 -9.36 13.88 -52.01
CA SER A 10 -10.02 12.56 -52.14
C SER A 10 -9.21 11.41 -51.54
N ASN A 11 -9.97 10.48 -50.95
CA ASN A 11 -9.61 9.20 -50.35
C ASN A 11 -8.96 9.26 -48.97
N ASP A 12 -9.80 9.65 -48.00
CA ASP A 12 -9.78 9.14 -46.63
C ASP A 12 -9.79 7.59 -46.67
N PRO A 13 -8.69 6.89 -46.33
CA PRO A 13 -8.83 5.53 -45.87
C PRO A 13 -9.36 5.68 -44.44
N SER A 14 -10.67 5.51 -44.27
CA SER A 14 -11.29 5.46 -42.96
C SER A 14 -10.51 4.47 -42.09
N THR A 15 -9.55 4.98 -41.32
CA THR A 15 -8.95 4.28 -40.21
C THR A 15 -10.08 4.24 -39.21
N ASN A 16 -10.85 3.14 -39.26
CA ASN A 16 -11.58 2.66 -38.10
C ASN A 16 -10.53 2.49 -37.00
N ILE A 17 -10.23 3.58 -36.29
CA ILE A 17 -9.62 3.50 -34.97
C ILE A 17 -10.74 2.89 -34.16
N ASP A 18 -10.70 1.56 -34.05
CA ASP A 18 -11.60 0.82 -33.21
C ASP A 18 -11.37 1.33 -31.78
N THR A 19 -12.29 2.17 -31.31
CA THR A 19 -12.29 2.74 -29.96
C THR A 19 -13.00 1.81 -28.98
N ALA A 20 -13.48 0.64 -29.44
CA ALA A 20 -14.07 -0.34 -28.56
C ALA A 20 -13.04 -0.88 -27.58
N LYS A 21 -13.48 -1.07 -26.33
CA LYS A 21 -12.69 -1.75 -25.31
C LYS A 21 -12.64 -3.24 -25.58
N THR A 22 -11.46 -3.84 -25.43
CA THR A 22 -11.34 -5.29 -25.48
C THR A 22 -12.11 -5.93 -24.33
N GLN A 23 -12.65 -7.13 -24.56
CA GLN A 23 -13.37 -7.85 -23.51
C GLN A 23 -12.39 -8.31 -22.42
N LYS A 24 -12.81 -8.22 -21.15
CA LYS A 24 -12.10 -8.85 -20.03
C LYS A 24 -12.26 -10.37 -20.10
N PRO A 25 -11.16 -11.16 -20.09
CA PRO A 25 -11.27 -12.61 -20.05
C PRO A 25 -11.83 -13.07 -18.70
N SER A 26 -12.47 -14.24 -18.70
CA SER A 26 -12.91 -14.91 -17.47
C SER A 26 -11.83 -15.88 -17.01
N ILE A 27 -11.37 -15.74 -15.76
CA ILE A 27 -10.42 -16.66 -15.12
C ILE A 27 -11.17 -17.48 -14.08
N ALA A 28 -11.01 -18.80 -14.11
CA ALA A 28 -11.65 -19.68 -13.14
C ALA A 28 -10.98 -19.57 -11.77
N ILE A 29 -11.79 -19.52 -10.72
CA ILE A 29 -11.30 -19.56 -9.34
C ILE A 29 -10.75 -20.98 -9.06
N PRO A 30 -9.50 -21.12 -8.60
CA PRO A 30 -8.95 -22.43 -8.28
C PRO A 30 -9.60 -23.04 -7.04
N THR A 31 -9.63 -24.37 -6.96
CA THR A 31 -10.16 -25.10 -5.79
C THR A 31 -9.14 -25.27 -4.66
N ALA A 32 -7.87 -24.97 -4.93
CA ALA A 32 -6.76 -25.05 -3.98
C ALA A 32 -5.63 -24.09 -4.38
N GLY A 33 -4.85 -23.65 -3.40
CA GLY A 33 -3.67 -22.83 -3.60
C GLY A 33 -2.50 -23.31 -2.73
N LYS A 34 -1.34 -22.68 -2.86
CA LYS A 34 -0.16 -22.96 -2.01
C LYS A 34 0.37 -21.68 -1.38
N PHE A 35 0.75 -21.74 -0.11
CA PHE A 35 1.49 -20.67 0.56
C PHE A 35 3.00 -20.91 0.41
N ILE A 36 3.70 -19.98 -0.24
CA ILE A 36 5.10 -20.09 -0.63
C ILE A 36 5.92 -18.91 -0.08
N ASP A 37 6.71 -19.19 0.94
CA ASP A 37 7.93 -18.51 1.40
C ASP A 37 8.99 -19.62 1.55
N ALA A 38 9.21 -20.36 0.46
CA ALA A 38 9.33 -21.82 0.46
C ALA A 38 8.05 -22.55 0.93
N LYS A 39 7.95 -23.87 0.80
CA LYS A 39 6.69 -24.58 1.13
C LYS A 39 6.41 -24.46 2.63
N VAL A 40 5.41 -23.68 3.02
CA VAL A 40 5.09 -23.46 4.45
C VAL A 40 4.09 -24.52 4.93
N ILE A 41 4.53 -25.39 5.83
CA ILE A 41 3.77 -26.54 6.34
C ILE A 41 3.24 -26.21 7.74
N GLY A 42 1.94 -26.42 7.96
CA GLY A 42 1.30 -26.23 9.27
C GLY A 42 0.75 -24.83 9.54
N LEU A 43 0.69 -23.95 8.55
CA LEU A 43 0.17 -22.59 8.67
C LEU A 43 -1.36 -22.61 8.77
N ASP A 44 -1.92 -21.90 9.74
CA ASP A 44 -3.36 -21.86 9.98
C ASP A 44 -4.06 -20.98 8.93
N TYR A 45 -5.19 -21.45 8.41
CA TYR A 45 -6.02 -20.69 7.48
C TYR A 45 -7.51 -20.99 7.64
N ILE A 46 -8.33 -20.01 7.24
CA ILE A 46 -9.79 -20.13 7.11
C ILE A 46 -10.13 -19.78 5.65
N SER A 47 -10.94 -20.61 5.00
CA SER A 47 -11.42 -20.36 3.64
C SER A 47 -12.93 -20.17 3.62
N GLY A 48 -13.39 -18.99 3.21
CA GLY A 48 -14.80 -18.63 3.19
C GLY A 48 -15.45 -18.82 4.56
N SER A 49 -16.44 -19.72 4.61
CA SER A 49 -17.16 -20.09 5.85
C SER A 49 -16.71 -21.41 6.47
N LEU A 50 -15.61 -21.99 5.97
CA LEU A 50 -15.09 -23.27 6.44
C LEU A 50 -14.42 -23.15 7.81
N GLU A 51 -14.25 -24.30 8.47
CA GLU A 51 -13.47 -24.39 9.71
C GLU A 51 -11.99 -24.08 9.46
N GLU A 52 -11.31 -23.68 10.55
CA GLU A 52 -9.86 -23.50 10.58
C GLU A 52 -9.15 -24.81 10.17
N LYS A 53 -8.16 -24.68 9.28
CA LYS A 53 -7.33 -25.78 8.78
C LYS A 53 -5.88 -25.35 8.77
N LYS A 54 -4.98 -26.32 8.59
CA LYS A 54 -3.54 -26.08 8.40
C LYS A 54 -3.11 -26.41 6.98
N THR A 55 -2.11 -25.71 6.46
CA THR A 55 -1.47 -26.07 5.18
C THR A 55 -0.85 -27.47 5.28
N ASP A 56 -0.95 -28.23 4.19
CA ASP A 56 -0.42 -29.60 4.13
C ASP A 56 1.10 -29.66 3.92
N ILE A 57 1.64 -30.87 3.75
CA ILE A 57 3.08 -31.11 3.50
C ILE A 57 3.62 -30.42 2.23
N ASN A 58 2.74 -30.01 1.32
CA ASN A 58 3.11 -29.27 0.10
C ASN A 58 2.85 -27.76 0.23
N GLY A 59 2.47 -27.28 1.43
CA GLY A 59 2.03 -25.91 1.66
C GLY A 59 0.64 -25.60 1.10
N THR A 60 -0.15 -26.62 0.78
CA THR A 60 -1.45 -26.47 0.09
C THR A 60 -2.55 -26.07 1.06
N TYR A 61 -3.41 -25.15 0.63
CA TYR A 61 -4.67 -24.79 1.28
C TYR A 61 -5.85 -25.00 0.32
N THR A 62 -7.03 -25.25 0.89
CA THR A 62 -8.29 -25.43 0.13
C THR A 62 -9.01 -24.11 -0.06
N ILE A 63 -9.70 -23.94 -1.19
CA ILE A 63 -10.44 -22.73 -1.53
C ILE A 63 -11.92 -23.06 -1.72
N ASP A 64 -12.79 -22.39 -0.96
CA ASP A 64 -14.23 -22.35 -1.24
C ASP A 64 -14.49 -21.45 -2.46
N THR A 65 -14.82 -22.05 -3.60
CA THR A 65 -15.03 -21.30 -4.84
C THR A 65 -16.29 -20.44 -4.84
N ASN A 66 -17.22 -20.64 -3.89
CA ASN A 66 -18.41 -19.79 -3.74
C ASN A 66 -18.11 -18.54 -2.90
N ASN A 67 -17.15 -18.63 -1.99
CA ASN A 67 -16.64 -17.51 -1.21
C ASN A 67 -15.11 -17.60 -1.14
N PRO A 68 -14.41 -17.12 -2.18
CA PRO A 68 -12.98 -17.36 -2.36
C PRO A 68 -12.11 -16.45 -1.48
N GLU A 69 -12.56 -16.08 -0.29
CA GLU A 69 -11.73 -15.37 0.68
C GLU A 69 -10.89 -16.39 1.47
N ILE A 70 -9.59 -16.12 1.64
CA ILE A 70 -8.69 -16.91 2.47
C ILE A 70 -8.02 -16.01 3.50
N SER A 71 -8.11 -16.37 4.77
CA SER A 71 -7.49 -15.66 5.89
C SER A 71 -6.39 -16.53 6.51
N PHE A 72 -5.17 -16.00 6.69
CA PHE A 72 -4.02 -16.72 7.24
C PHE A 72 -3.65 -16.26 8.64
N TYR A 73 -3.24 -17.20 9.48
CA TYR A 73 -2.87 -16.99 10.88
C TYR A 73 -1.66 -17.84 11.28
N LEU A 74 -0.98 -17.43 12.35
CA LEU A 74 -0.02 -18.25 13.07
C LEU A 74 -0.51 -18.46 14.51
N GLY A 75 -0.72 -19.72 14.92
CA GLY A 75 -1.24 -20.06 16.25
C GLY A 75 -2.76 -20.08 16.35
N GLY A 76 -3.44 -20.36 15.23
CA GLY A 76 -4.90 -20.36 15.10
C GLY A 76 -5.51 -18.97 14.96
N LYS A 77 -6.84 -18.91 14.79
CA LYS A 77 -7.62 -17.68 14.55
C LYS A 77 -7.48 -16.58 15.63
N ASP A 78 -7.08 -16.99 16.83
CA ASP A 78 -6.87 -16.09 17.97
C ASP A 78 -5.37 -15.75 18.15
N GLY A 79 -4.49 -16.20 17.25
CA GLY A 79 -3.06 -15.89 17.25
C GLY A 79 -2.71 -14.69 16.37
N LEU A 80 -1.50 -14.73 15.78
CA LEU A 80 -1.03 -13.66 14.90
C LEU A 80 -1.77 -13.73 13.57
N PHE A 81 -2.56 -12.70 13.28
CA PHE A 81 -3.20 -12.57 11.97
C PHE A 81 -2.21 -12.05 10.93
N ILE A 82 -2.11 -12.77 9.82
CA ILE A 82 -1.20 -12.42 8.72
C ILE A 82 -1.91 -11.50 7.72
N GLY A 83 -3.08 -11.93 7.23
CA GLY A 83 -3.91 -11.17 6.29
C GLY A 83 -4.98 -12.01 5.60
N SER A 84 -5.81 -11.32 4.80
CA SER A 84 -6.87 -11.92 3.97
C SER A 84 -6.62 -11.64 2.49
N ILE A 85 -6.86 -12.63 1.64
CA ILE A 85 -6.69 -12.55 0.18
C ILE A 85 -7.86 -13.19 -0.55
N SER A 86 -7.98 -12.90 -1.84
CA SER A 86 -8.78 -13.75 -2.75
C SER A 86 -8.03 -15.04 -3.13
N GLY A 87 -8.77 -16.12 -3.31
CA GLY A 87 -8.29 -17.46 -3.61
C GLY A 87 -7.56 -17.51 -4.94
N ARG A 88 -6.33 -18.05 -4.91
CA ARG A 88 -5.39 -18.06 -6.03
C ARG A 88 -4.48 -19.27 -5.96
N HIS A 89 -3.76 -19.55 -7.04
CA HIS A 89 -2.89 -20.73 -7.12
C HIS A 89 -1.68 -20.65 -6.19
N ILE A 90 -1.09 -19.46 -6.06
CA ILE A 90 0.10 -19.20 -5.25
C ILE A 90 -0.13 -17.95 -4.42
N THR A 91 0.17 -18.05 -3.13
CA THR A 91 0.21 -16.96 -2.17
C THR A 91 1.60 -16.90 -1.59
N THR A 92 2.19 -15.72 -1.51
CA THR A 92 3.47 -15.48 -0.85
C THR A 92 3.25 -14.53 0.33
N PRO A 93 4.29 -14.24 1.14
CA PRO A 93 4.21 -13.20 2.15
C PRO A 93 3.72 -11.85 1.64
N PHE A 94 3.99 -11.49 0.38
CA PHE A 94 3.56 -10.20 -0.18
C PHE A 94 2.04 -10.11 -0.35
N GLU A 95 1.40 -11.13 -0.94
CA GLU A 95 -0.06 -11.13 -1.09
C GLU A 95 -0.76 -11.24 0.25
N ALA A 96 -0.21 -12.03 1.17
CA ALA A 96 -0.82 -12.25 2.47
C ALA A 96 -0.65 -11.05 3.41
N ALA A 97 0.52 -10.44 3.48
CA ALA A 97 0.84 -9.41 4.48
C ALA A 97 0.72 -7.97 3.94
N GLY A 98 0.74 -7.78 2.61
CA GLY A 98 0.59 -6.49 1.94
C GLY A 98 1.91 -5.75 1.74
N THR A 99 2.28 -4.89 2.69
CA THR A 99 3.46 -4.01 2.57
C THR A 99 4.80 -4.76 2.61
N TYR A 100 5.86 -4.15 2.08
CA TYR A 100 7.21 -4.73 2.03
C TYR A 100 7.71 -5.14 3.42
N GLN A 101 7.65 -4.21 4.39
CA GLN A 101 7.99 -4.46 5.78
C GLN A 101 7.30 -5.70 6.34
N ARG A 102 5.96 -5.78 6.20
CA ARG A 102 5.17 -6.89 6.76
C ARG A 102 5.50 -8.22 6.09
N ALA A 103 5.72 -8.24 4.78
CA ALA A 103 6.09 -9.44 4.03
C ALA A 103 7.46 -9.96 4.46
N VAL A 104 8.47 -9.08 4.54
CA VAL A 104 9.81 -9.41 5.03
C VAL A 104 9.76 -9.90 6.48
N ASN A 105 9.00 -9.22 7.34
CA ASN A 105 8.88 -9.60 8.75
C ASN A 105 8.16 -10.92 8.96
N LEU A 106 7.17 -11.23 8.12
CA LEU A 106 6.57 -12.56 8.10
C LEU A 106 7.62 -13.61 7.73
N ALA A 107 8.39 -13.38 6.66
CA ALA A 107 9.43 -14.32 6.24
C ALA A 107 10.51 -14.53 7.32
N ARG A 108 10.95 -13.44 7.96
CA ARG A 108 11.89 -13.49 9.10
C ARG A 108 11.32 -14.34 10.24
N LEU A 109 10.05 -14.15 10.60
CA LEU A 109 9.41 -14.95 11.64
C LEU A 109 9.34 -16.43 11.25
N LEU A 110 8.81 -16.74 10.05
CA LEU A 110 8.66 -18.11 9.56
C LEU A 110 10.01 -18.85 9.51
N LEU A 111 11.05 -18.21 8.98
CA LEU A 111 12.41 -18.75 8.94
C LEU A 111 13.05 -18.89 10.33
N THR A 112 12.62 -18.08 11.30
CA THR A 112 13.13 -18.16 12.68
C THR A 112 12.50 -19.31 13.45
N VAL A 113 11.19 -19.48 13.34
CA VAL A 113 10.42 -20.49 14.10
C VAL A 113 10.34 -21.84 13.40
N GLY A 114 10.65 -21.88 12.10
CA GLY A 114 10.71 -23.10 11.31
C GLY A 114 11.75 -24.10 11.83
N GLU A 115 11.40 -25.38 11.78
CA GLU A 115 12.29 -26.44 12.23
C GLU A 115 13.55 -26.51 11.34
N GLY A 116 14.73 -26.26 11.93
CA GLY A 116 16.02 -26.38 11.25
C GLY A 116 16.38 -25.25 10.27
N THR A 117 15.46 -24.34 9.94
CA THR A 117 15.68 -23.24 8.99
C THR A 117 16.71 -22.24 9.50
N SER A 118 16.61 -21.82 10.76
CA SER A 118 17.57 -20.88 11.37
C SER A 118 18.99 -21.44 11.46
N THR A 119 19.15 -22.77 11.54
CA THR A 119 20.46 -23.43 11.46
C THR A 119 21.06 -23.28 10.07
N LEU A 120 20.27 -23.51 9.02
CA LEU A 120 20.70 -23.32 7.62
C LEU A 120 21.06 -21.86 7.33
N ILE A 121 20.33 -20.91 7.89
CA ILE A 121 20.64 -19.48 7.72
C ILE A 121 22.00 -19.15 8.36
N LYS A 122 22.24 -19.61 9.60
CA LYS A 122 23.52 -19.40 10.29
C LYS A 122 24.72 -20.03 9.58
N THR A 123 24.50 -21.05 8.74
CA THR A 123 25.54 -21.67 7.90
C THR A 123 25.63 -21.05 6.50
N GLY A 124 24.94 -19.94 6.24
CA GLY A 124 24.96 -19.23 4.95
C GLY A 124 24.19 -19.93 3.85
N GLN A 125 23.21 -20.77 4.19
CA GLN A 125 22.48 -21.65 3.28
C GLN A 125 21.01 -21.23 3.09
N ALA A 126 20.69 -19.94 3.22
CA ALA A 126 19.33 -19.41 3.06
C ALA A 126 18.66 -19.83 1.74
N VAL A 127 19.45 -19.93 0.66
CA VAL A 127 19.00 -20.32 -0.70
C VAL A 127 18.61 -21.80 -0.84
N LEU A 128 19.01 -22.65 0.12
CA LEU A 128 18.75 -24.08 0.11
C LEU A 128 17.44 -24.45 0.81
N ILE A 129 16.80 -23.50 1.49
CA ILE A 129 15.54 -23.74 2.20
C ILE A 129 14.41 -23.94 1.17
N LYS A 130 13.85 -25.15 1.13
CA LYS A 130 12.76 -25.54 0.21
C LYS A 130 11.42 -25.77 0.91
N GLU A 131 11.44 -25.88 2.22
CA GLU A 131 10.26 -26.02 3.07
C GLU A 131 10.51 -25.36 4.42
N ILE A 132 9.43 -24.86 5.03
CA ILE A 132 9.39 -24.31 6.38
C ILE A 132 8.33 -25.12 7.13
N THR A 133 8.77 -26.01 8.01
CA THR A 133 7.88 -26.77 8.88
C THR A 133 7.67 -25.99 10.17
N LEU A 134 6.44 -25.53 10.40
CA LEU A 134 6.07 -24.81 11.61
C LEU A 134 5.92 -25.77 12.81
N PRO A 135 6.20 -25.30 14.03
CA PRO A 135 5.97 -26.09 15.24
C PRO A 135 4.50 -26.55 15.33
N GLN A 136 4.29 -27.83 15.67
CA GLN A 136 2.94 -28.40 15.79
C GLN A 136 2.14 -27.80 16.95
N ASP A 137 2.84 -27.43 18.03
CA ASP A 137 2.25 -26.81 19.21
C ASP A 137 2.83 -25.41 19.41
N LEU A 138 1.99 -24.40 19.24
CA LEU A 138 2.31 -22.99 19.44
C LEU A 138 1.71 -22.44 20.74
N SER A 139 1.10 -23.28 21.59
CA SER A 139 0.36 -22.86 22.78
C SER A 139 1.22 -22.14 23.82
N VAL A 140 2.52 -22.46 23.89
CA VAL A 140 3.48 -21.80 24.78
C VAL A 140 3.69 -20.33 24.44
N ALA A 141 3.41 -19.91 23.20
CA ALA A 141 3.52 -18.54 22.74
C ALA A 141 2.14 -17.89 22.50
N ALA A 142 1.05 -18.47 23.03
CA ALA A 142 -0.31 -18.03 22.75
C ALA A 142 -0.59 -16.57 23.17
N THR A 143 0.12 -16.05 24.18
CA THR A 143 -0.01 -14.66 24.62
C THR A 143 0.70 -13.73 23.65
N GLU A 144 1.94 -14.06 23.31
CA GLU A 144 2.79 -13.28 22.42
C GLU A 144 2.20 -13.26 21.00
N LEU A 145 1.65 -14.38 20.52
CA LEU A 145 0.99 -14.48 19.21
C LEU A 145 -0.24 -13.56 19.11
N LYS A 146 -0.98 -13.36 20.19
CA LYS A 146 -2.11 -12.43 20.25
C LYS A 146 -1.70 -10.97 20.17
N GLU A 147 -0.49 -10.67 20.65
CA GLU A 147 0.04 -9.30 20.74
C GLU A 147 0.90 -8.93 19.53
N ALA A 148 1.40 -9.94 18.83
CA ALA A 148 2.29 -9.78 17.71
C ALA A 148 1.63 -9.05 16.55
N THR A 149 2.41 -8.21 15.87
CA THR A 149 2.03 -7.63 14.59
C THR A 149 3.24 -7.64 13.65
N LEU A 150 2.98 -7.78 12.36
CA LEU A 150 4.04 -7.87 11.35
C LEU A 150 4.84 -6.57 11.17
N ASP A 151 4.39 -5.45 11.75
CA ASP A 151 5.07 -4.15 11.70
C ASP A 151 6.00 -3.90 12.91
N ASP A 152 5.98 -4.76 13.93
CA ASP A 152 6.75 -4.60 15.16
C ASP A 152 7.68 -5.80 15.40
N GLU A 153 8.96 -5.62 15.07
CA GLU A 153 9.99 -6.66 15.20
C GLU A 153 10.16 -7.16 16.64
N ALA A 154 9.98 -6.29 17.65
CA ALA A 154 10.11 -6.68 19.04
C ALA A 154 9.00 -7.65 19.45
N SER A 155 7.78 -7.40 18.97
CA SER A 155 6.65 -8.31 19.18
C SER A 155 6.87 -9.68 18.51
N LEU A 156 7.45 -9.69 17.31
CA LEU A 156 7.76 -10.94 16.59
C LEU A 156 8.90 -11.72 17.26
N LEU A 157 9.91 -11.01 17.77
CA LEU A 157 10.97 -11.62 18.56
C LEU A 157 10.41 -12.25 19.84
N ALA A 158 9.48 -11.58 20.52
CA ALA A 158 8.83 -12.12 21.71
C ALA A 158 8.11 -13.45 21.43
N VAL A 159 7.40 -13.56 20.30
CA VAL A 159 6.83 -14.84 19.83
C VAL A 159 7.90 -15.91 19.67
N ALA A 160 8.97 -15.60 18.93
CA ALA A 160 10.03 -16.56 18.66
C ALA A 160 10.75 -17.02 19.95
N THR A 161 11.02 -16.10 20.88
CA THR A 161 11.61 -16.40 22.18
C THR A 161 10.68 -17.23 23.07
N ALA A 162 9.36 -16.98 23.03
CA ALA A 162 8.38 -17.77 23.77
C ALA A 162 8.33 -19.23 23.27
N LEU A 163 8.46 -19.45 21.96
CA LEU A 163 8.55 -20.79 21.36
C LEU A 163 9.88 -21.48 21.67
N ASN A 164 10.98 -20.72 21.70
CA ASN A 164 12.30 -21.22 22.03
C ASN A 164 13.15 -20.13 22.73
N PRO A 165 13.39 -20.24 24.05
CA PRO A 165 14.15 -19.24 24.80
C PRO A 165 15.59 -19.02 24.34
N ALA A 166 16.15 -19.92 23.51
CA ALA A 166 17.48 -19.74 22.93
C ALA A 166 17.49 -18.74 21.76
N ILE A 167 16.33 -18.33 21.24
CA ILE A 167 16.20 -17.33 20.18
C ILE A 167 16.29 -15.93 20.80
N THR A 168 17.38 -15.22 20.48
CA THR A 168 17.64 -13.85 20.95
C THR A 168 17.55 -12.80 19.85
N ALA A 169 17.40 -13.22 18.59
CA ALA A 169 17.22 -12.36 17.43
C ALA A 169 16.45 -13.13 16.35
N LEU A 170 15.65 -12.39 15.58
CA LEU A 170 15.07 -12.90 14.35
C LEU A 170 16.16 -13.09 13.29
N VAL A 171 15.86 -13.93 12.29
CA VAL A 171 16.58 -13.94 11.01
C VAL A 171 16.71 -12.49 10.50
N SER A 172 17.88 -12.15 9.96
CA SER A 172 18.15 -10.80 9.47
C SER A 172 17.27 -10.46 8.26
N GLN A 173 17.03 -9.18 8.02
CA GLN A 173 16.30 -8.73 6.83
C GLN A 173 17.02 -9.16 5.53
N ASP A 174 18.35 -9.10 5.50
CA ASP A 174 19.14 -9.47 4.32
C ASP A 174 19.05 -10.98 4.03
N ASP A 175 19.11 -11.82 5.07
CA ASP A 175 18.95 -13.28 4.93
C ASP A 175 17.53 -13.65 4.47
N ALA A 176 16.50 -13.01 5.03
CA ALA A 176 15.12 -13.23 4.62
C ALA A 176 14.86 -12.76 3.19
N THR A 177 15.43 -11.63 2.79
CA THR A 177 15.31 -11.13 1.41
C THR A 177 16.04 -12.04 0.44
N THR A 178 17.24 -12.51 0.79
CA THR A 178 17.99 -13.52 0.01
C THR A 178 17.22 -14.83 -0.12
N HIS A 179 16.57 -15.27 0.97
CA HIS A 179 15.70 -16.43 0.96
C HIS A 179 14.53 -16.22 -0.02
N MET A 180 13.77 -15.13 0.12
CA MET A 180 12.62 -14.82 -0.75
C MET A 180 13.04 -14.71 -2.22
N GLN A 181 14.16 -14.04 -2.52
CA GLN A 181 14.71 -14.00 -3.89
C GLN A 181 14.89 -15.42 -4.45
N SER A 182 15.46 -16.34 -3.68
CA SER A 182 15.68 -17.70 -4.14
C SER A 182 14.41 -18.56 -4.17
N SER A 183 13.49 -18.34 -3.24
CA SER A 183 12.32 -19.18 -3.04
C SER A 183 11.14 -18.76 -3.92
N LEU A 184 11.10 -17.50 -4.35
CA LEU A 184 10.09 -16.95 -5.25
C LEU A 184 10.57 -16.86 -6.71
N ALA A 185 11.89 -16.97 -6.95
CA ALA A 185 12.44 -16.95 -8.30
C ALA A 185 11.84 -18.05 -9.19
N ASN A 186 11.44 -17.66 -10.40
CA ASN A 186 10.95 -18.54 -11.46
C ASN A 186 9.73 -19.38 -11.08
N ILE A 187 8.93 -18.96 -10.08
CA ILE A 187 7.65 -19.60 -9.78
C ILE A 187 6.55 -18.95 -10.64
N PRO A 188 5.88 -19.69 -11.54
CA PRO A 188 4.71 -19.18 -12.22
C PRO A 188 3.59 -18.96 -11.19
N ARG A 189 3.22 -17.70 -10.97
CA ARG A 189 2.14 -17.32 -10.06
C ARG A 189 0.89 -16.98 -10.85
N GLY A 190 -0.11 -17.85 -10.79
CA GLY A 190 -1.41 -17.59 -11.41
C GLY A 190 -1.61 -18.20 -12.79
N SER A 191 -2.66 -17.75 -13.49
CA SER A 191 -3.07 -18.21 -14.81
C SER A 191 -2.21 -17.65 -15.95
N ASP A 192 -2.04 -18.44 -17.01
CA ASP A 192 -1.43 -18.06 -18.29
C ASP A 192 -2.47 -17.51 -19.30
N VAL A 193 -3.71 -17.29 -18.87
CA VAL A 193 -4.76 -16.68 -19.70
C VAL A 193 -4.37 -15.25 -20.07
N ASN A 194 -4.43 -14.94 -21.36
CA ASN A 194 -4.16 -13.60 -21.88
C ASN A 194 -5.21 -12.59 -21.41
N LEU A 195 -4.75 -11.61 -20.63
CA LEU A 195 -5.48 -10.46 -20.10
C LEU A 195 -5.57 -9.36 -21.16
N SER A 196 -6.45 -9.55 -22.14
CA SER A 196 -6.60 -8.62 -23.28
C SER A 196 -6.95 -7.19 -22.90
N HIS A 197 -7.50 -6.95 -21.71
CA HIS A 197 -7.78 -5.60 -21.20
C HIS A 197 -6.55 -4.89 -20.61
N TRP A 198 -5.49 -5.63 -20.30
CA TRP A 198 -4.19 -5.09 -19.89
C TRP A 198 -3.27 -4.83 -21.08
N SER A 199 -3.61 -5.27 -22.29
CA SER A 199 -2.72 -5.07 -23.44
C SER A 199 -2.79 -3.64 -23.99
N ARG A 200 -1.67 -3.14 -24.51
CA ARG A 200 -1.61 -1.98 -25.41
C ARG A 200 -2.61 -2.13 -26.55
N GLY A 201 -3.36 -1.07 -26.85
CA GLY A 201 -4.43 -1.07 -27.86
C GLY A 201 -5.76 -1.64 -27.35
N SER A 202 -5.88 -1.94 -26.06
CA SER A 202 -7.12 -2.41 -25.43
C SER A 202 -8.17 -1.31 -25.24
N ASN A 203 -7.75 -0.04 -25.34
CA ASN A 203 -8.55 1.16 -25.05
C ASN A 203 -9.12 1.21 -23.63
N TRP A 204 -8.63 0.36 -22.72
CA TRP A 204 -9.00 0.45 -21.31
C TRP A 204 -8.35 1.65 -20.65
N THR A 205 -9.10 2.25 -19.73
CA THR A 205 -8.60 3.27 -18.83
C THR A 205 -8.19 2.59 -17.53
N PHE A 206 -7.07 3.02 -16.97
CA PHE A 206 -6.55 2.56 -15.70
C PHE A 206 -6.41 3.72 -14.74
N VAL A 207 -6.54 3.40 -13.45
CA VAL A 207 -6.19 4.28 -12.33
C VAL A 207 -5.06 3.61 -11.56
N SER A 208 -3.98 4.35 -11.33
CA SER A 208 -2.90 4.01 -10.42
C SER A 208 -2.99 4.87 -9.17
N ARG A 209 -2.92 4.23 -8.01
CA ARG A 209 -2.94 4.84 -6.68
C ARG A 209 -1.71 4.35 -5.92
N ASP A 210 -0.95 5.23 -5.30
CA ASP A 210 0.23 4.83 -4.54
C ASP A 210 0.37 5.56 -3.21
N SER A 211 1.13 4.94 -2.32
CA SER A 211 1.45 5.49 -1.00
C SER A 211 2.84 5.02 -0.57
N THR A 212 3.73 5.99 -0.35
CA THR A 212 5.01 5.76 0.33
C THR A 212 4.75 5.46 1.80
N GLN A 213 5.30 4.34 2.28
CA GLN A 213 5.06 3.82 3.62
C GLN A 213 6.10 4.28 4.63
N ARG A 214 7.38 4.16 4.27
CA ARG A 214 8.53 4.51 5.13
C ARG A 214 9.77 4.82 4.33
N ILE A 215 10.63 5.67 4.89
CA ILE A 215 11.87 6.14 4.28
C ILE A 215 13.00 6.00 5.29
N ARG A 216 14.15 5.52 4.86
CA ARG A 216 15.41 5.60 5.60
C ARG A 216 16.36 6.49 4.82
N ASN A 217 16.76 7.64 5.36
CA ASN A 217 17.55 8.62 4.59
C ASN A 217 19.02 8.21 4.39
N SER A 218 19.56 7.33 5.22
CA SER A 218 20.94 6.82 5.09
C SER A 218 21.11 5.46 5.76
N ALA A 219 22.18 4.74 5.43
CA ALA A 219 22.43 3.38 5.95
C ALA A 219 22.51 3.28 7.49
N ASN A 220 22.87 4.37 8.18
CA ASN A 220 23.05 4.41 9.64
C ASN A 220 21.83 4.93 10.41
N GLN A 221 20.73 5.24 9.72
CA GLN A 221 19.50 5.72 10.32
C GLN A 221 18.45 4.62 10.39
N GLU A 222 17.49 4.77 11.30
CA GLU A 222 16.28 3.95 11.30
C GLU A 222 15.31 4.42 10.21
N PHE A 223 14.30 3.62 9.93
CA PHE A 223 13.20 4.04 9.06
C PHE A 223 12.30 5.05 9.78
N ASP A 224 11.98 6.12 9.09
CA ASP A 224 10.90 7.03 9.42
C ASP A 224 9.62 6.59 8.73
N LEU A 225 8.50 6.67 9.44
CA LEU A 225 7.17 6.46 8.86
C LEU A 225 6.74 7.70 8.08
N VAL A 226 6.08 7.50 6.94
CA VAL A 226 5.63 8.62 6.11
C VAL A 226 4.19 8.99 6.45
N ILE A 227 3.98 10.26 6.82
CA ILE A 227 2.68 10.90 6.98
C ILE A 227 2.21 11.43 5.62
N ASN A 228 1.09 10.90 5.14
CA ASN A 228 0.51 11.27 3.84
C ASN A 228 -0.60 12.31 3.99
N VAL A 229 -1.17 12.47 5.18
CA VAL A 229 -2.25 13.42 5.48
C VAL A 229 -2.05 14.06 6.84
N ASP A 230 -2.16 15.38 6.94
CA ASP A 230 -2.13 16.13 8.20
C ASP A 230 -3.37 17.01 8.35
N ARG A 231 -4.31 16.54 9.19
CA ARG A 231 -5.57 17.23 9.49
C ARG A 231 -5.44 18.34 10.54
N THR A 232 -4.24 18.56 11.07
CA THR A 232 -4.00 19.60 12.08
C THR A 232 -3.57 20.94 11.47
N LEU A 233 -3.31 20.95 10.16
CA LEU A 233 -2.90 22.14 9.43
C LEU A 233 -4.01 23.19 9.40
N THR A 234 -3.61 24.43 9.64
CA THR A 234 -4.52 25.59 9.66
C THR A 234 -3.93 26.77 8.87
N ASP A 235 -4.79 27.61 8.32
CA ASP A 235 -4.39 28.90 7.74
C ASP A 235 -4.00 29.91 8.84
N SER A 236 -3.50 31.08 8.43
CA SER A 236 -3.12 32.15 9.36
C SER A 236 -4.28 32.69 10.21
N GLN A 237 -5.53 32.36 9.87
CA GLN A 237 -6.74 32.68 10.64
C GLN A 237 -7.19 31.52 11.54
N GLY A 238 -6.52 30.36 11.50
CA GLY A 238 -6.84 29.18 12.29
C GLY A 238 -7.89 28.24 11.68
N ASN A 239 -8.31 28.46 10.42
CA ASN A 239 -9.23 27.56 9.74
C ASN A 239 -8.50 26.31 9.22
N PRO A 240 -9.12 25.11 9.24
CA PRO A 240 -8.51 23.89 8.70
C PRO A 240 -8.09 24.02 7.23
N ARG A 241 -6.89 23.50 6.89
CA ARG A 241 -6.41 23.38 5.51
C ARG A 241 -6.61 21.95 5.01
N ASN A 242 -7.63 21.74 4.17
CA ASN A 242 -7.90 20.43 3.55
C ASN A 242 -7.05 20.18 2.30
N LEU A 243 -5.93 20.90 2.15
CA LEU A 243 -5.14 20.97 0.91
C LEU A 243 -4.38 19.67 0.61
N PHE A 244 -4.01 18.93 1.65
CA PHE A 244 -3.29 17.66 1.56
C PHE A 244 -4.16 16.46 1.96
N GLU A 245 -5.47 16.58 1.77
CA GLU A 245 -6.41 15.44 1.92
C GLU A 245 -6.57 14.66 0.61
N LYS A 246 -5.96 15.12 -0.49
CA LYS A 246 -5.89 14.36 -1.74
C LYS A 246 -4.72 13.37 -1.69
N THR A 247 -4.93 12.22 -2.32
CA THR A 247 -3.93 11.15 -2.46
C THR A 247 -3.61 10.90 -3.94
N SER A 248 -2.54 10.15 -4.21
CA SER A 248 -1.99 9.97 -5.56
C SER A 248 -3.04 9.40 -6.52
N SER A 249 -3.08 9.89 -7.76
CA SER A 249 -4.01 9.42 -8.79
C SER A 249 -3.41 9.60 -10.18
N MET A 250 -2.88 8.55 -10.78
CA MET A 250 -2.51 8.58 -12.21
C MET A 250 -3.58 7.88 -13.03
N ILE A 251 -4.14 8.59 -14.01
CA ILE A 251 -5.20 8.08 -14.88
C ILE A 251 -4.63 7.98 -16.29
N PHE A 252 -4.71 6.81 -16.90
CA PHE A 252 -4.19 6.63 -18.25
C PHE A 252 -5.03 5.69 -19.10
N THR A 253 -4.88 5.77 -20.43
CA THR A 253 -5.57 4.89 -21.40
C THR A 253 -4.57 4.17 -22.30
N LEU A 254 -4.77 2.86 -22.48
CA LEU A 254 -3.88 2.01 -23.28
C LEU A 254 -4.25 2.07 -24.77
N ALA A 255 -3.94 3.18 -25.43
CA ALA A 255 -4.15 3.30 -26.87
C ALA A 255 -3.09 2.49 -27.65
N ASP A 256 -3.36 2.21 -28.93
CA ASP A 256 -2.49 1.35 -29.72
C ASP A 256 -1.16 2.01 -30.08
N ASN A 257 -1.07 3.33 -30.20
CA ASN A 257 0.18 4.01 -30.58
C ASN A 257 0.97 4.55 -29.39
N ASN A 258 0.29 4.91 -28.30
CA ASN A 258 0.87 5.54 -27.12
C ASN A 258 0.05 5.20 -25.87
N LEU A 259 0.62 5.40 -24.70
CA LEU A 259 -0.14 5.50 -23.46
C LEU A 259 -0.63 6.95 -23.35
N ILE A 260 -1.91 7.16 -23.06
CA ILE A 260 -2.45 8.52 -22.88
C ILE A 260 -2.60 8.79 -21.40
N VAL A 261 -1.69 9.56 -20.80
CA VAL A 261 -1.85 10.10 -19.44
C VAL A 261 -2.92 11.18 -19.51
N ARG A 262 -3.93 11.10 -18.66
CA ARG A 262 -5.12 11.94 -18.73
C ARG A 262 -4.99 13.16 -17.84
N LYS A 263 -5.65 14.25 -18.25
CA LYS A 263 -5.87 15.42 -17.41
C LYS A 263 -6.43 15.02 -16.03
N GLY A 264 -5.93 15.68 -14.99
CA GLY A 264 -6.28 15.41 -13.59
C GLY A 264 -5.36 14.38 -12.92
N SER A 265 -4.42 13.78 -13.66
CA SER A 265 -3.44 12.85 -13.10
C SER A 265 -2.41 13.58 -12.22
N ASN A 266 -2.04 12.99 -11.08
CA ASN A 266 -1.04 13.52 -10.17
C ASN A 266 -0.49 12.41 -9.25
N ASP A 267 0.77 12.03 -9.44
CA ASP A 267 1.57 11.18 -8.55
C ASP A 267 2.76 11.92 -7.93
N SER A 268 2.85 13.22 -8.15
CA SER A 268 3.94 14.04 -7.64
C SER A 268 3.73 14.34 -6.16
N SER A 269 4.81 14.26 -5.38
CA SER A 269 4.78 14.55 -3.95
C SER A 269 5.61 15.79 -3.57
N ILE A 270 5.26 16.40 -2.45
CA ILE A 270 5.96 17.52 -1.82
C ILE A 270 6.22 17.16 -0.35
N SER A 271 7.43 17.43 0.13
CA SER A 271 7.89 17.00 1.46
C SER A 271 8.82 18.01 2.13
N GLY A 272 8.99 17.87 3.45
CA GLY A 272 9.96 18.65 4.23
C GLY A 272 9.82 20.17 4.03
N HIS A 273 10.95 20.86 3.83
CA HIS A 273 10.98 22.31 3.67
C HIS A 273 10.17 22.82 2.47
N TYR A 274 9.98 22.03 1.42
CA TYR A 274 9.15 22.43 0.28
C TYR A 274 7.68 22.64 0.70
N VAL A 275 7.17 21.84 1.64
CA VAL A 275 5.82 22.04 2.19
C VAL A 275 5.73 23.36 2.94
N ALA A 276 6.74 23.68 3.75
CA ALA A 276 6.78 24.93 4.50
C ALA A 276 6.84 26.15 3.57
N ASP A 277 7.65 26.08 2.52
CA ASP A 277 7.73 27.14 1.51
C ASP A 277 6.38 27.31 0.79
N TYR A 278 5.76 26.21 0.38
CA TYR A 278 4.46 26.22 -0.30
C TYR A 278 3.35 26.83 0.57
N LEU A 279 3.23 26.38 1.83
CA LEU A 279 2.24 26.92 2.77
C LEU A 279 2.51 28.40 3.10
N THR A 280 3.77 28.81 3.21
CA THR A 280 4.14 30.22 3.40
C THR A 280 3.72 31.07 2.21
N CYS A 281 3.88 30.57 0.98
CA CYS A 281 3.42 31.30 -0.19
C CYS A 281 1.90 31.43 -0.24
N LEU A 282 1.17 30.36 0.09
CA LEU A 282 -0.28 30.37 0.15
C LEU A 282 -0.84 31.29 1.23
N ASP A 283 -0.20 31.39 2.40
CA ASP A 283 -0.60 32.35 3.44
C ASP A 283 -0.48 33.81 2.99
N ASN A 284 0.31 34.08 1.94
CA ASN A 284 0.48 35.40 1.34
C ASN A 284 -0.34 35.58 0.04
N ASP A 285 -1.30 34.68 -0.23
CA ASP A 285 -2.12 34.67 -1.46
C ASP A 285 -1.30 34.66 -2.77
N GLY A 286 -0.06 34.15 -2.72
CA GLY A 286 0.85 34.16 -3.85
C GLY A 286 0.86 32.85 -4.66
N ILE A 287 1.53 32.88 -5.81
CA ILE A 287 1.71 31.73 -6.69
C ILE A 287 3.07 31.09 -6.44
N PHE A 288 3.03 29.85 -5.94
CA PHE A 288 4.22 29.04 -5.70
C PHE A 288 4.84 28.52 -7.00
N ASN A 289 6.14 28.73 -7.17
CA ASN A 289 6.92 28.21 -8.30
C ASN A 289 8.29 27.73 -7.84
N THR A 290 8.81 26.72 -8.53
CA THR A 290 10.18 26.23 -8.37
C THR A 290 11.03 26.78 -9.51
N VAL A 291 12.19 27.34 -9.19
CA VAL A 291 13.15 27.84 -10.16
C VAL A 291 14.39 26.97 -10.11
N GLU A 292 14.66 26.30 -11.23
CA GLU A 292 15.90 25.55 -11.46
C GLU A 292 16.91 26.46 -12.16
N THR A 293 18.15 26.44 -11.67
CA THR A 293 19.33 27.07 -12.27
C THR A 293 20.43 26.02 -12.36
N ASP A 294 21.42 26.24 -13.23
CA ASP A 294 22.49 25.27 -13.52
C ASP A 294 23.16 24.65 -12.27
N ASP A 295 23.18 25.36 -11.14
CA ASP A 295 23.80 24.90 -9.89
C ASP A 295 22.84 24.78 -8.69
N ASN A 296 21.57 25.21 -8.80
CA ASN A 296 20.65 25.23 -7.65
C ASN A 296 19.17 25.20 -8.06
N GLU A 297 18.35 24.58 -7.21
CA GLU A 297 16.89 24.66 -7.21
C GLU A 297 16.43 25.49 -6.00
N TYR A 298 15.50 26.43 -6.18
CA TYR A 298 14.90 27.16 -5.07
C TYR A 298 13.45 27.56 -5.34
N ASN A 299 12.68 27.68 -4.27
CA ASN A 299 11.25 28.02 -4.33
C ASN A 299 11.02 29.53 -4.28
N THR A 300 10.00 29.97 -5.01
CA THR A 300 9.58 31.37 -5.11
C THR A 300 8.08 31.52 -4.92
N CYS A 301 7.68 32.68 -4.41
CA CYS A 301 6.30 33.13 -4.32
C CYS A 301 6.17 34.43 -5.11
N ASP A 302 5.34 34.42 -6.16
CA ASP A 302 5.23 35.52 -7.12
C ASP A 302 6.58 36.00 -7.68
N GLY A 303 7.50 35.05 -7.90
CA GLY A 303 8.86 35.29 -8.42
C GLY A 303 9.89 35.73 -7.38
N ASN A 304 9.51 35.93 -6.11
CA ASN A 304 10.43 36.27 -5.03
C ASN A 304 10.82 35.03 -4.23
N ARG A 305 12.10 34.89 -3.85
CA ARG A 305 12.55 33.77 -3.02
C ARG A 305 11.79 33.72 -1.69
N ILE A 306 11.32 32.53 -1.33
CA ILE A 306 10.53 32.34 -0.11
C ILE A 306 11.44 32.40 1.12
N THR A 307 10.95 33.04 2.18
CA THR A 307 11.54 32.99 3.52
C THR A 307 10.44 32.59 4.49
N VAL A 308 10.56 31.41 5.09
CA VAL A 308 9.59 30.95 6.09
C VAL A 308 9.80 31.75 7.37
N THR A 309 8.80 32.56 7.70
CA THR A 309 8.79 33.42 8.89
C THR A 309 7.78 32.97 9.93
N ASP A 310 6.83 32.11 9.53
CA ASP A 310 5.80 31.58 10.41
C ASP A 310 6.28 30.32 11.11
N GLU A 311 6.36 30.37 12.44
CA GLU A 311 6.83 29.27 13.27
C GLU A 311 5.94 28.02 13.16
N ARG A 312 4.69 28.15 12.72
CA ARG A 312 3.78 27.02 12.48
C ARG A 312 4.34 26.04 11.47
N TYR A 313 5.21 26.46 10.56
CA TYR A 313 5.79 25.57 9.54
C TYR A 313 7.20 25.08 9.87
N ASN A 314 7.79 25.53 10.99
CA ASN A 314 9.16 25.16 11.37
C ASN A 314 9.33 23.66 11.60
N TYR A 315 8.28 22.95 12.01
CA TYR A 315 8.36 21.50 12.24
C TYR A 315 8.58 20.70 10.96
N PHE A 316 8.25 21.24 9.78
CA PHE A 316 8.58 20.61 8.49
C PHE A 316 10.07 20.65 8.17
N TYR A 317 10.84 21.57 8.77
CA TYR A 317 12.30 21.64 8.65
C TYR A 317 13.02 20.71 9.63
N ASN A 318 12.44 20.51 10.82
CA ASN A 318 13.04 19.77 11.93
C ASN A 318 12.09 18.65 12.38
N LEU A 319 11.86 17.68 11.51
CA LEU A 319 11.05 16.52 11.89
C LEU A 319 11.85 15.68 12.89
N ASP A 320 11.31 15.51 14.10
CA ASP A 320 11.79 14.54 15.06
C ASP A 320 11.92 13.15 14.41
N ASN A 321 12.98 12.42 14.78
CA ASN A 321 13.66 11.32 14.08
C ASN A 321 12.86 10.01 13.82
N LYS A 322 11.54 10.10 13.57
CA LYS A 322 10.64 8.95 13.36
C LYS A 322 9.57 9.15 12.29
N TYR A 323 9.32 10.38 11.84
CA TYR A 323 8.29 10.68 10.85
C TYR A 323 8.80 11.61 9.75
N GLN A 324 8.33 11.37 8.53
CA GLN A 324 8.52 12.26 7.39
C GLN A 324 7.17 12.60 6.78
N TYR A 325 7.03 13.79 6.17
CA TYR A 325 5.84 14.13 5.38
C TYR A 325 6.07 13.80 3.91
N SER A 326 5.04 13.28 3.25
CA SER A 326 4.98 13.18 1.79
C SER A 326 3.55 13.43 1.35
N PHE A 327 3.25 14.68 1.02
CA PHE A 327 1.93 15.09 0.57
C PHE A 327 1.85 15.09 -0.95
N ILE A 328 0.67 14.91 -1.52
CA ILE A 328 0.47 15.14 -2.96
C ILE A 328 0.69 16.61 -3.26
N SER A 329 1.49 16.87 -4.28
CA SER A 329 1.86 18.22 -4.69
C SER A 329 0.70 18.89 -5.43
N PRO A 330 0.03 19.91 -4.87
CA PRO A 330 -1.19 20.44 -5.47
C PRO A 330 -0.98 21.20 -6.78
N ASN A 331 0.25 21.64 -7.07
CA ASN A 331 0.61 22.39 -8.28
C ASN A 331 1.18 21.52 -9.42
N LYS A 332 1.19 20.19 -9.26
CA LYS A 332 1.70 19.23 -10.25
C LYS A 332 0.59 18.41 -10.93
N GLU A 333 -0.69 18.70 -10.65
CA GLU A 333 -1.81 18.06 -11.32
C GLU A 333 -1.80 18.35 -12.82
N GLN A 334 -1.88 17.30 -13.63
CA GLN A 334 -1.85 17.41 -15.09
C GLN A 334 -3.04 18.20 -15.62
N ILE A 335 -2.76 19.30 -16.34
CA ILE A 335 -3.82 20.21 -16.84
C ILE A 335 -4.35 19.82 -18.22
N SER A 336 -3.68 18.90 -18.93
CA SER A 336 -4.04 18.38 -20.25
C SER A 336 -3.64 16.91 -20.39
N ASP A 337 -4.18 16.24 -21.39
CA ASP A 337 -3.73 14.90 -21.77
C ASP A 337 -2.30 14.95 -22.35
N ILE A 338 -1.50 13.93 -22.03
CA ILE A 338 -0.13 13.74 -22.54
C ILE A 338 -0.04 12.36 -23.20
N ASN A 339 0.59 12.31 -24.36
CA ASN A 339 0.81 11.06 -25.10
C ASN A 339 2.24 10.59 -24.85
N GLU A 340 2.38 9.48 -24.14
CA GLU A 340 3.66 8.87 -23.83
C GLU A 340 3.97 7.72 -24.81
N PRO A 341 5.11 7.76 -25.51
CA PRO A 341 5.56 6.66 -26.35
C PRO A 341 5.71 5.37 -25.55
N TRP A 342 5.20 4.27 -26.09
CA TRP A 342 5.29 2.97 -25.40
C TRP A 342 6.71 2.47 -25.15
N ILE A 343 7.71 2.95 -25.90
CA ILE A 343 9.10 2.58 -25.69
C ILE A 343 9.59 3.07 -24.32
N GLU A 344 9.36 4.36 -24.01
CA GLU A 344 9.68 4.99 -22.73
C GLU A 344 8.88 4.35 -21.59
N ILE A 345 7.59 4.13 -21.80
CA ILE A 345 6.72 3.48 -20.80
C ILE A 345 7.18 2.06 -20.46
N SER A 346 7.65 1.29 -21.44
CA SER A 346 8.09 -0.08 -21.18
C SER A 346 9.38 -0.19 -20.37
N GLU A 347 10.21 0.87 -20.37
CA GLU A 347 11.44 0.93 -19.57
C GLU A 347 11.14 1.03 -18.06
N MET A 348 9.93 1.49 -17.69
CA MET A 348 9.45 1.49 -16.30
C MET A 348 9.36 0.06 -15.71
N GLY A 349 9.22 -0.97 -16.55
CA GLY A 349 9.07 -2.38 -16.13
C GLY A 349 7.68 -2.72 -15.59
N ASP A 350 7.64 -3.72 -14.71
CA ASP A 350 6.45 -4.13 -13.96
C ASP A 350 5.23 -4.40 -14.87
N ALA A 351 4.06 -3.88 -14.50
CA ALA A 351 2.86 -3.98 -15.31
C ALA A 351 3.01 -3.30 -16.67
N PHE A 352 3.81 -2.24 -16.81
CA PHE A 352 3.93 -1.48 -18.05
C PHE A 352 4.68 -2.26 -19.15
N GLU A 353 5.72 -3.01 -18.79
CA GLU A 353 6.40 -3.93 -19.70
C GLU A 353 5.41 -4.96 -20.28
N CYS A 354 4.63 -5.57 -19.39
CA CYS A 354 3.58 -6.51 -19.73
C CYS A 354 2.55 -5.88 -20.68
N MET A 355 2.05 -4.68 -20.36
CA MET A 355 1.04 -3.97 -21.16
C MET A 355 1.56 -3.74 -22.59
N ASN A 356 2.79 -3.27 -22.73
CA ASN A 356 3.41 -2.99 -24.03
C ASN A 356 3.58 -4.26 -24.88
N ALA A 357 3.97 -5.39 -24.26
CA ALA A 357 4.21 -6.66 -24.95
C ALA A 357 2.95 -7.34 -25.50
N LYS A 358 1.74 -6.84 -25.18
CA LYS A 358 0.42 -7.34 -25.61
C LYS A 358 0.10 -8.79 -25.23
N ASN A 359 0.88 -9.40 -24.35
CA ASN A 359 0.77 -10.79 -23.91
C ASN A 359 0.58 -10.90 -22.38
N CYS A 360 -0.08 -9.92 -21.77
CA CYS A 360 -0.25 -9.91 -20.33
C CYS A 360 -1.00 -11.12 -19.81
N THR A 361 -0.49 -11.73 -18.75
CA THR A 361 -1.13 -12.83 -18.02
C THR A 361 -1.03 -12.54 -16.52
N GLU A 362 -1.80 -13.26 -15.70
CA GLU A 362 -1.63 -13.19 -14.24
C GLU A 362 -0.19 -13.56 -13.84
N GLN A 363 0.43 -14.53 -14.53
CA GLN A 363 1.84 -14.90 -14.35
C GLN A 363 2.81 -13.78 -14.72
N ALA A 364 2.56 -13.06 -15.81
CA ALA A 364 3.42 -11.97 -16.25
C ALA A 364 3.37 -10.77 -15.28
N LEU A 365 2.19 -10.51 -14.70
CA LEU A 365 2.00 -9.45 -13.70
C LEU A 365 2.45 -9.89 -12.30
N SER A 366 2.41 -11.19 -11.98
CA SER A 366 2.71 -11.68 -10.63
C SER A 366 4.16 -12.15 -10.52
N LYS A 367 5.13 -11.24 -10.49
CA LYS A 367 6.57 -11.55 -10.41
C LYS A 367 7.28 -10.92 -9.21
N PHE A 368 8.33 -11.60 -8.75
CA PHE A 368 9.25 -11.09 -7.74
C PHE A 368 10.59 -10.87 -8.43
N GLU A 369 11.09 -9.65 -8.39
CA GLU A 369 12.26 -9.23 -9.15
C GLU A 369 13.17 -8.34 -8.30
N VAL A 370 14.47 -8.48 -8.51
CA VAL A 370 15.48 -7.59 -7.94
C VAL A 370 16.35 -7.12 -9.08
N LEU A 371 16.40 -5.81 -9.26
CA LEU A 371 16.96 -5.19 -10.45
C LEU A 371 17.70 -3.91 -10.11
N GLU A 372 18.81 -3.67 -10.81
CA GLU A 372 19.56 -2.42 -10.74
C GLU A 372 19.19 -1.55 -11.94
N ARG A 373 18.96 -0.26 -11.69
CA ARG A 373 18.59 0.74 -12.71
C ARG A 373 19.32 2.04 -12.47
N ASP A 374 19.42 2.84 -13.52
CA ASP A 374 19.85 4.23 -13.45
C ASP A 374 18.63 5.13 -13.60
N ASP A 375 18.38 6.00 -12.61
CA ASP A 375 17.26 6.98 -12.65
C ASP A 375 17.70 8.34 -13.21
N SER A 376 18.96 8.48 -13.66
CA SER A 376 19.41 9.76 -14.20
C SER A 376 18.82 9.99 -15.58
N ASP A 377 18.44 11.23 -15.88
CA ASP A 377 17.91 11.59 -17.21
C ASP A 377 18.92 11.28 -18.33
N GLU A 378 20.22 11.34 -18.02
CA GLU A 378 21.31 11.05 -18.97
C GLU A 378 21.65 9.55 -19.08
N GLN A 379 21.14 8.70 -18.18
CA GLN A 379 21.49 7.28 -18.09
C GLN A 379 23.01 7.03 -18.02
N ASP A 380 23.71 7.86 -17.25
CA ASP A 380 25.17 7.96 -17.14
C ASP A 380 25.79 7.23 -15.92
N GLY A 381 24.95 6.59 -15.12
CA GLY A 381 25.27 5.89 -13.88
C GLY A 381 25.35 6.79 -12.65
N SER A 382 24.95 8.06 -12.75
CA SER A 382 25.00 9.01 -11.63
C SER A 382 23.85 8.85 -10.63
N TYR A 383 22.82 8.06 -10.97
CA TYR A 383 21.67 7.85 -10.10
C TYR A 383 21.28 6.37 -10.03
N MET A 384 22.26 5.51 -9.77
CA MET A 384 22.02 4.08 -9.66
C MET A 384 21.27 3.69 -8.39
N LEU A 385 20.38 2.71 -8.56
CA LEU A 385 19.53 2.17 -7.51
C LEU A 385 19.27 0.69 -7.72
N GLU A 386 18.98 -0.01 -6.62
CA GLU A 386 18.50 -1.38 -6.57
C GLU A 386 17.02 -1.35 -6.15
N GLU A 387 16.14 -1.94 -6.96
CA GLU A 387 14.72 -2.12 -6.64
C GLU A 387 14.45 -3.59 -6.34
N THR A 388 13.87 -3.87 -5.18
CA THR A 388 13.19 -5.14 -4.92
C THR A 388 11.70 -4.95 -5.11
N ILE A 389 11.14 -5.66 -6.07
CA ILE A 389 9.76 -5.50 -6.53
C ILE A 389 9.00 -6.81 -6.37
N SER A 390 7.81 -6.72 -5.79
CA SER A 390 6.82 -7.80 -5.80
C SER A 390 5.53 -7.29 -6.43
N GLY A 391 5.35 -7.64 -7.70
CA GLY A 391 4.11 -7.46 -8.43
C GLY A 391 3.15 -8.63 -8.18
N THR A 392 1.87 -8.34 -8.00
CA THR A 392 0.81 -9.32 -7.83
C THR A 392 -0.46 -8.85 -8.52
N TYR A 393 -0.99 -9.63 -9.45
CA TYR A 393 -2.32 -9.39 -10.00
C TYR A 393 -3.34 -10.39 -9.44
N ASP A 394 -4.48 -9.88 -8.97
CA ASP A 394 -5.60 -10.71 -8.52
C ASP A 394 -6.78 -10.61 -9.51
N PRO A 395 -7.13 -11.69 -10.22
CA PRO A 395 -8.20 -11.67 -11.21
C PRO A 395 -9.61 -11.53 -10.61
N ILE A 396 -9.80 -11.78 -9.31
CA ILE A 396 -11.09 -11.62 -8.63
C ILE A 396 -11.34 -10.14 -8.31
N THR A 397 -10.32 -9.43 -7.82
CA THR A 397 -10.40 -7.99 -7.53
C THR A 397 -10.18 -7.15 -8.78
N ASP A 398 -9.49 -7.70 -9.79
CA ASP A 398 -8.98 -7.01 -10.99
C ASP A 398 -8.03 -5.85 -10.59
N VAL A 399 -7.16 -6.11 -9.61
CA VAL A 399 -6.17 -5.17 -9.07
C VAL A 399 -4.77 -5.79 -9.20
N TYR A 400 -3.86 -5.02 -9.78
CA TYR A 400 -2.43 -5.23 -9.66
C TYR A 400 -1.91 -4.44 -8.46
N ILE A 401 -1.24 -5.13 -7.54
CA ILE A 401 -0.57 -4.55 -6.38
C ILE A 401 0.93 -4.66 -6.64
N ASN A 402 1.64 -3.55 -6.48
CA ASN A 402 3.08 -3.52 -6.55
C ASN A 402 3.63 -3.05 -5.20
N THR A 403 4.52 -3.85 -4.62
CA THR A 403 5.25 -3.51 -3.41
C THR A 403 6.72 -3.35 -3.76
N THR A 404 7.28 -2.17 -3.52
CA THR A 404 8.64 -1.82 -3.94
C THR A 404 9.47 -1.36 -2.74
N SER A 405 10.72 -1.84 -2.65
CA SER A 405 11.79 -1.26 -1.85
C SER A 405 12.88 -0.75 -2.79
N LYS A 406 13.09 0.57 -2.81
CA LYS A 406 14.07 1.26 -3.67
C LYS A 406 15.25 1.72 -2.83
N LYS A 407 16.44 1.16 -3.09
CA LYS A 407 17.70 1.47 -2.39
C LYS A 407 18.66 2.19 -3.31
N TYR A 408 19.15 3.33 -2.88
CA TYR A 408 20.08 4.17 -3.63
C TYR A 408 21.51 3.66 -3.43
N LEU A 409 22.24 3.41 -4.52
CA LEU A 409 23.59 2.83 -4.49
C LEU A 409 24.67 3.91 -4.26
N ASP A 410 25.92 3.46 -4.04
CA ASP A 410 27.03 4.34 -3.60
C ASP A 410 27.36 5.48 -4.58
N ASN A 411 27.07 5.29 -5.87
CA ASN A 411 27.26 6.27 -6.94
C ASN A 411 26.05 7.20 -7.15
N SER A 412 24.99 7.06 -6.35
CA SER A 412 23.85 7.98 -6.33
C SER A 412 24.09 9.16 -5.37
N PRO A 413 23.42 10.32 -5.53
CA PRO A 413 23.54 11.45 -4.60
C PRO A 413 23.06 11.15 -3.16
N TYR A 414 22.28 10.08 -2.98
CA TYR A 414 21.68 9.71 -1.70
C TYR A 414 22.05 8.28 -1.26
N PRO A 415 23.34 7.95 -1.16
CA PRO A 415 23.77 6.57 -0.99
C PRO A 415 23.24 5.94 0.31
N GLY A 416 22.70 4.72 0.20
CA GLY A 416 22.12 3.98 1.32
C GLY A 416 20.71 4.42 1.72
N ARG A 417 20.15 5.46 1.07
CA ARG A 417 18.74 5.84 1.22
C ARG A 417 17.85 4.69 0.75
N ILE A 418 16.77 4.41 1.49
CA ILE A 418 15.75 3.44 1.10
C ILE A 418 14.37 4.10 1.16
N SER A 419 13.52 3.83 0.17
CA SER A 419 12.11 4.18 0.17
C SER A 419 11.26 2.95 -0.09
N GLU A 420 10.26 2.73 0.73
CA GLU A 420 9.29 1.64 0.53
C GLU A 420 7.91 2.20 0.20
N ARG A 421 7.30 1.66 -0.86
CA ARG A 421 5.97 2.08 -1.35
C ARG A 421 5.10 0.88 -1.68
N ILE A 422 3.79 1.11 -1.64
CA ILE A 422 2.78 0.23 -2.20
C ILE A 422 2.00 1.00 -3.26
N SER A 423 1.70 0.37 -4.39
CA SER A 423 0.83 0.92 -5.42
C SER A 423 -0.21 -0.08 -5.89
N PHE A 424 -1.33 0.45 -6.38
CA PHE A 424 -2.49 -0.26 -6.84
C PHE A 424 -2.84 0.24 -8.23
N LEU A 425 -2.94 -0.67 -9.19
CA LEU A 425 -3.28 -0.37 -10.57
C LEU A 425 -4.46 -1.23 -10.99
N TYR A 426 -5.52 -0.61 -11.51
CA TYR A 426 -6.73 -1.32 -11.89
C TYR A 426 -7.48 -0.64 -13.04
N PRO A 427 -8.17 -1.41 -13.89
CA PRO A 427 -8.96 -0.87 -14.99
C PRO A 427 -10.30 -0.29 -14.52
N VAL A 428 -10.76 0.75 -15.21
CA VAL A 428 -12.07 1.40 -15.01
C VAL A 428 -12.87 1.48 -16.33
N GLU A 429 -14.19 1.50 -16.21
CA GLU A 429 -15.12 1.40 -17.36
C GLU A 429 -15.20 2.70 -18.17
N ALA A 430 -14.86 3.85 -17.61
CA ALA A 430 -14.79 5.11 -18.34
C ALA A 430 -13.83 6.12 -17.69
N LEU A 431 -13.44 7.14 -18.46
CA LEU A 431 -12.73 8.31 -17.95
C LEU A 431 -13.54 9.01 -16.85
N GLY A 432 -12.86 9.48 -15.80
CA GLY A 432 -13.48 10.11 -14.64
C GLY A 432 -14.18 9.14 -13.69
N GLN A 433 -14.09 7.82 -13.92
CA GLN A 433 -14.53 6.83 -12.95
C GLN A 433 -13.35 6.33 -12.11
N ASP A 434 -13.70 5.90 -10.91
CA ASP A 434 -12.80 5.22 -9.99
C ASP A 434 -13.54 4.08 -9.28
N ARG A 435 -12.80 3.23 -8.57
CA ARG A 435 -13.30 2.12 -7.77
C ARG A 435 -12.98 2.36 -6.31
N TYR A 436 -13.82 1.82 -5.43
CA TYR A 436 -13.77 2.12 -4.02
C TYR A 436 -14.07 0.89 -3.18
N VAL A 437 -13.49 0.87 -1.98
CA VAL A 437 -14.01 0.05 -0.89
C VAL A 437 -15.23 0.76 -0.32
N ASP A 438 -16.40 0.15 -0.42
CA ASP A 438 -17.62 0.68 0.18
C ASP A 438 -17.84 0.08 1.57
N PHE A 439 -17.79 0.95 2.58
CA PHE A 439 -17.94 0.54 3.97
C PHE A 439 -19.37 0.13 4.32
N ILE A 440 -20.40 0.49 3.52
CA ILE A 440 -21.80 0.14 3.78
C ILE A 440 -21.94 -1.35 4.06
N GLY A 441 -22.52 -1.67 5.22
CA GLY A 441 -22.62 -3.03 5.75
C GLY A 441 -22.16 -3.12 7.19
N THR A 442 -22.05 -4.35 7.70
CA THR A 442 -21.55 -4.61 9.06
C THR A 442 -20.12 -5.13 9.00
N TRP A 443 -19.25 -4.46 9.73
CA TRP A 443 -17.87 -4.83 9.98
C TRP A 443 -17.71 -5.30 11.42
N GLU A 444 -16.93 -6.34 11.65
CA GLU A 444 -16.45 -6.72 12.98
C GLU A 444 -15.09 -6.05 13.19
N SER A 445 -14.97 -5.28 14.27
CA SER A 445 -13.70 -4.73 14.73
C SER A 445 -13.18 -5.52 15.91
N ARG A 446 -11.88 -5.82 15.91
CA ARG A 446 -11.17 -6.43 17.04
C ARG A 446 -10.04 -5.51 17.46
N GLU A 447 -10.06 -5.10 18.72
CA GLU A 447 -9.05 -4.24 19.33
C GLU A 447 -8.27 -5.02 20.39
N LEU A 448 -6.94 -4.97 20.31
CA LEU A 448 -6.07 -5.48 21.37
C LEU A 448 -5.92 -4.43 22.48
N CYS A 449 -6.45 -4.75 23.66
CA CYS A 449 -6.40 -3.86 24.81
C CYS A 449 -5.07 -3.92 25.55
N ALA A 450 -4.74 -2.88 26.32
CA ALA A 450 -3.50 -2.83 27.13
C ALA A 450 -3.38 -3.95 28.18
N ASN A 451 -4.50 -4.53 28.62
CA ASN A 451 -4.55 -5.70 29.52
C ASN A 451 -4.51 -7.03 28.77
N LYS A 452 -4.20 -7.02 27.47
CA LYS A 452 -4.07 -8.20 26.59
C LYS A 452 -5.39 -8.93 26.31
N SER A 453 -6.54 -8.35 26.68
CA SER A 453 -7.84 -8.85 26.22
C SER A 453 -8.18 -8.32 24.82
N ILE A 454 -9.03 -9.04 24.10
CA ILE A 454 -9.55 -8.60 22.80
C ILE A 454 -10.95 -8.04 23.02
N ALA A 455 -11.14 -6.76 22.70
CA ALA A 455 -12.46 -6.15 22.63
C ALA A 455 -13.03 -6.34 21.22
N VAL A 456 -14.28 -6.78 21.11
CA VAL A 456 -14.96 -7.01 19.83
C VAL A 456 -16.18 -6.11 19.70
N ALA A 457 -16.24 -5.34 18.62
CA ALA A 457 -17.41 -4.53 18.28
C ALA A 457 -17.91 -4.81 16.86
N LYS A 458 -19.19 -4.54 16.64
CA LYS A 458 -19.86 -4.53 15.35
C LYS A 458 -20.12 -3.10 14.93
N MET A 459 -19.54 -2.72 13.80
CA MET A 459 -19.62 -1.41 13.18
C MET A 459 -20.54 -1.52 11.96
N THR A 460 -21.77 -0.99 12.06
CA THR A 460 -22.73 -0.97 10.95
C THR A 460 -22.72 0.38 10.27
N PHE A 461 -22.11 0.44 9.10
CA PHE A 461 -22.03 1.63 8.26
C PHE A 461 -23.24 1.71 7.33
N THR A 462 -23.70 2.94 7.14
CA THR A 462 -24.85 3.35 6.32
C THR A 462 -24.40 4.49 5.41
N GLU A 463 -25.26 4.98 4.53
CA GLU A 463 -24.92 6.09 3.63
C GLU A 463 -24.49 7.38 4.34
N THR A 464 -24.89 7.58 5.61
CA THR A 464 -24.66 8.85 6.32
C THR A 464 -23.77 8.72 7.57
N GLY A 465 -23.39 7.51 7.95
CA GLY A 465 -22.65 7.30 9.19
C GLY A 465 -22.61 5.85 9.67
N LEU A 466 -22.30 5.68 10.94
CA LEU A 466 -21.96 4.41 11.57
C LEU A 466 -22.73 4.24 12.90
N THR A 467 -23.20 3.03 13.17
CA THR A 467 -23.58 2.59 14.53
C THR A 467 -22.63 1.49 15.00
N MET A 468 -22.03 1.68 16.17
CA MET A 468 -21.08 0.76 16.79
C MET A 468 -21.69 0.12 18.03
N THR A 469 -21.66 -1.20 18.11
CA THR A 469 -22.18 -2.00 19.25
C THR A 469 -21.18 -3.05 19.70
N GLY A 470 -21.05 -3.35 20.99
CA GLY A 470 -20.11 -4.37 21.48
C GLY A 470 -19.15 -3.83 22.54
N GLU A 471 -17.89 -4.20 22.47
CA GLU A 471 -16.85 -3.84 23.45
C GLU A 471 -15.79 -2.92 22.82
N GLU A 472 -15.25 -2.00 23.61
CA GLU A 472 -14.17 -1.08 23.23
C GLU A 472 -13.15 -1.05 24.38
N CYS A 473 -11.85 -1.02 24.07
CA CYS A 473 -10.84 -1.03 25.12
C CYS A 473 -10.97 0.18 26.06
N GLY A 474 -10.74 -0.05 27.36
CA GLY A 474 -10.88 1.00 28.38
C GLY A 474 -12.31 1.36 28.76
N THR A 475 -13.32 0.75 28.14
CA THR A 475 -14.73 0.94 28.52
C THR A 475 -15.22 -0.24 29.37
N LEU A 476 -15.77 0.04 30.55
CA LEU A 476 -16.41 -0.97 31.40
C LEU A 476 -17.84 -1.22 30.91
N GLY A 477 -18.00 -1.98 29.82
CA GLY A 477 -19.30 -2.50 29.38
C GLY A 477 -19.61 -2.35 27.90
N PHE A 478 -20.83 -2.77 27.53
CA PHE A 478 -21.33 -2.76 26.17
C PHE A 478 -21.57 -1.32 25.68
N ILE A 479 -20.96 -0.96 24.56
CA ILE A 479 -21.17 0.31 23.89
C ILE A 479 -22.30 0.21 22.87
N ASN A 480 -23.04 1.32 22.69
CA ASN A 480 -23.96 1.53 21.57
C ASN A 480 -23.88 3.02 21.20
N LYS A 481 -23.05 3.34 20.20
CA LYS A 481 -22.75 4.72 19.78
C LYS A 481 -23.09 4.90 18.31
N THR A 482 -23.65 6.04 17.95
CA THR A 482 -23.91 6.42 16.56
C THR A 482 -23.11 7.68 16.23
N HIS A 483 -22.46 7.66 15.06
CA HIS A 483 -21.64 8.75 14.55
C HIS A 483 -22.03 9.07 13.11
N THR A 484 -22.07 10.34 12.77
CA THR A 484 -22.15 10.79 11.37
C THR A 484 -20.76 10.83 10.74
N TYR A 485 -20.66 10.72 9.42
CA TYR A 485 -19.36 10.87 8.75
C TYR A 485 -18.67 12.21 9.01
N ALA A 486 -19.42 13.32 9.09
CA ALA A 486 -18.89 14.63 9.46
C ALA A 486 -18.26 14.70 10.87
N GLN A 487 -18.59 13.76 11.77
CA GLN A 487 -17.96 13.66 13.10
C GLN A 487 -16.70 12.79 13.09
N LEU A 488 -16.57 11.91 12.09
CA LEU A 488 -15.50 10.93 11.96
C LEU A 488 -14.37 11.43 11.04
N SER A 489 -14.73 12.09 9.94
CA SER A 489 -13.77 12.56 8.94
C SER A 489 -12.74 13.57 9.44
N PRO A 490 -13.01 14.41 10.48
CA PRO A 490 -11.96 15.24 11.07
C PRO A 490 -10.91 14.44 11.87
N LYS A 491 -11.11 13.14 12.06
CA LYS A 491 -10.28 12.27 12.92
C LYS A 491 -9.44 11.31 12.07
N ASP A 492 -9.35 10.06 12.51
CA ASP A 492 -8.61 8.97 11.90
C ASP A 492 -9.33 8.33 10.70
N LEU A 493 -10.66 8.27 10.69
CA LEU A 493 -11.46 7.79 9.55
C LEU A 493 -11.66 8.90 8.51
N TRP A 494 -10.53 9.46 8.09
CA TRP A 494 -10.43 10.77 7.46
C TRP A 494 -11.00 10.84 6.04
N TRP A 495 -11.11 9.70 5.36
CA TRP A 495 -11.60 9.59 3.99
C TRP A 495 -13.12 9.73 3.86
N PHE A 496 -13.88 9.63 4.96
CA PHE A 496 -15.33 9.72 4.84
C PHE A 496 -15.77 11.12 4.39
N GLY A 497 -16.55 11.19 3.31
CA GLY A 497 -16.97 12.44 2.69
C GLY A 497 -15.89 13.16 1.88
N THR A 498 -14.73 12.54 1.62
CA THR A 498 -13.68 13.14 0.75
C THR A 498 -13.84 12.75 -0.73
N ASN A 499 -14.61 11.70 -1.02
CA ASN A 499 -14.77 11.15 -2.36
C ASN A 499 -16.14 11.51 -2.96
N ASP A 500 -16.16 12.11 -4.15
CA ASP A 500 -17.38 12.50 -4.88
C ASP A 500 -18.33 11.32 -5.15
N ALA A 501 -17.80 10.08 -5.17
CA ALA A 501 -18.56 8.86 -5.41
C ALA A 501 -19.45 8.43 -4.23
N GLY A 502 -19.31 9.06 -3.05
CA GLY A 502 -20.14 8.85 -1.87
C GLY A 502 -19.36 8.85 -0.55
N ASP A 503 -20.02 9.28 0.53
CA ASP A 503 -19.38 9.53 1.82
C ASP A 503 -18.81 8.28 2.51
N SER A 504 -19.31 7.09 2.19
CA SER A 504 -18.89 5.80 2.78
C SER A 504 -17.69 5.15 2.08
N LYS A 505 -17.14 5.80 1.04
CA LYS A 505 -16.20 5.18 0.12
C LYS A 505 -14.77 5.62 0.39
N ALA A 506 -13.83 4.69 0.19
CA ALA A 506 -12.39 4.95 0.27
C ALA A 506 -11.66 4.37 -0.93
N THR A 507 -10.64 5.07 -1.42
CA THR A 507 -9.68 4.53 -2.38
C THR A 507 -8.62 3.69 -1.64
N LEU A 508 -7.87 2.87 -2.38
CA LEU A 508 -6.92 1.92 -1.77
C LEU A 508 -5.71 2.62 -1.13
N ASP A 509 -5.19 3.68 -1.71
CA ASP A 509 -4.15 4.54 -1.13
C ASP A 509 -4.61 5.25 0.15
N GLN A 510 -5.86 5.72 0.22
CA GLN A 510 -6.44 6.27 1.45
C GLN A 510 -6.39 5.26 2.60
N LEU A 511 -6.69 3.98 2.31
CA LEU A 511 -6.64 2.87 3.27
C LEU A 511 -5.23 2.29 3.48
N ASN A 512 -4.21 2.86 2.83
CA ASN A 512 -2.80 2.52 3.01
C ASN A 512 -1.95 3.77 3.30
N SER A 513 -2.52 4.74 4.02
CA SER A 513 -1.90 6.01 4.37
C SER A 513 -1.67 6.14 5.88
N THR A 514 -0.72 6.98 6.27
CA THR A 514 -0.58 7.46 7.65
C THR A 514 -1.16 8.87 7.77
N VAL A 515 -2.06 9.06 8.74
CA VAL A 515 -2.72 10.34 9.02
C VAL A 515 -2.31 10.88 10.39
N ARG A 516 -1.97 12.17 10.41
CA ARG A 516 -1.79 12.96 11.62
C ARG A 516 -3.04 13.81 11.86
N TRP A 517 -3.59 13.74 13.08
CA TRP A 517 -4.85 14.41 13.44
C TRP A 517 -4.90 14.75 14.93
N ASN A 518 -5.97 15.43 15.36
CA ASN A 518 -6.27 15.67 16.77
C ASN A 518 -7.79 15.68 17.00
N ASP A 519 -8.23 15.30 18.20
CA ASP A 519 -9.62 15.46 18.66
C ASP A 519 -9.76 16.59 19.67
N LYS A 520 -8.93 17.63 19.51
CA LYS A 520 -8.94 18.81 20.39
C LYS A 520 -10.35 19.40 20.47
N ASN A 521 -10.89 19.48 21.68
CA ASN A 521 -11.89 20.49 21.99
C ASN A 521 -11.17 21.82 22.26
N SER A 522 -11.92 22.94 22.25
CA SER A 522 -11.36 24.28 22.46
C SER A 522 -10.63 24.47 23.81
N THR A 523 -10.76 23.51 24.74
CA THR A 523 -10.15 23.51 26.07
C THR A 523 -9.02 22.49 26.24
N ASP A 524 -8.76 21.65 25.24
CA ASP A 524 -7.80 20.55 25.35
C ASP A 524 -6.37 21.01 25.04
N ASP A 525 -5.38 20.24 25.53
CA ASP A 525 -3.97 20.50 25.25
C ASP A 525 -3.73 20.53 23.73
N PRO A 526 -3.22 21.64 23.17
CA PRO A 526 -2.94 21.76 21.74
C PRO A 526 -1.96 20.69 21.22
N ASN A 527 -1.24 20.00 22.11
CA ASN A 527 -0.25 18.97 21.78
C ASN A 527 -0.78 17.53 21.81
N ASN A 528 -2.09 17.29 21.98
CA ASN A 528 -2.67 15.93 21.91
C ASN A 528 -2.78 15.41 20.47
N ILE A 529 -1.64 15.34 19.79
CA ILE A 529 -1.51 14.84 18.42
C ILE A 529 -1.66 13.33 18.41
N LYS A 530 -2.42 12.84 17.44
CA LYS A 530 -2.63 11.42 17.19
C LYS A 530 -2.15 11.08 15.79
N ILE A 531 -1.55 9.90 15.68
CA ILE A 531 -1.07 9.37 14.41
C ILE A 531 -1.69 7.99 14.24
N ASN A 532 -2.35 7.79 13.09
CA ASN A 532 -2.91 6.51 12.72
C ASN A 532 -2.38 6.07 11.37
N ARG A 533 -1.91 4.83 11.30
CA ARG A 533 -1.48 4.19 10.06
C ARG A 533 -2.49 3.14 9.67
N PHE A 534 -2.86 3.14 8.39
CA PHE A 534 -3.77 2.17 7.82
C PHE A 534 -3.04 1.25 6.84
N THR A 535 -3.47 -0.01 6.82
CA THR A 535 -3.06 -1.00 5.82
C THR A 535 -4.29 -1.76 5.37
N TYR A 536 -4.50 -1.86 4.05
CA TYR A 536 -5.62 -2.59 3.46
C TYR A 536 -5.22 -3.25 2.15
N ILE A 537 -5.35 -4.56 2.09
CA ILE A 537 -5.20 -5.32 0.84
C ILE A 537 -6.59 -5.73 0.37
N PRO A 538 -7.02 -5.35 -0.85
CA PRO A 538 -8.35 -5.67 -1.33
C PRO A 538 -8.49 -7.16 -1.56
N ALA A 539 -9.67 -7.69 -1.21
CA ALA A 539 -10.10 -9.03 -1.57
C ALA A 539 -11.57 -9.01 -2.02
N GLY A 540 -11.93 -9.96 -2.87
CA GLY A 540 -13.27 -10.05 -3.44
C GLY A 540 -13.57 -8.99 -4.50
N LYS A 541 -14.62 -9.23 -5.30
CA LYS A 541 -14.98 -8.40 -6.46
C LYS A 541 -15.23 -6.93 -6.12
N ASN A 542 -15.82 -6.67 -4.96
CA ASN A 542 -16.16 -5.32 -4.49
C ASN A 542 -15.08 -4.71 -3.59
N TRP A 543 -13.92 -5.38 -3.46
CA TRP A 543 -12.81 -4.99 -2.61
C TRP A 543 -13.16 -4.86 -1.13
N ASP A 544 -14.24 -5.45 -0.66
CA ASP A 544 -14.78 -5.27 0.69
C ASP A 544 -14.62 -6.52 1.57
N GLN A 545 -13.89 -7.53 1.09
CA GLN A 545 -13.57 -8.75 1.82
C GLN A 545 -12.14 -8.76 2.38
N GLY A 546 -11.39 -7.67 2.18
CA GLY A 546 -10.05 -7.51 2.75
C GLY A 546 -10.10 -7.26 4.26
N LEU A 547 -8.92 -7.18 4.87
CA LEU A 547 -8.79 -6.73 6.25
C LEU A 547 -8.22 -5.31 6.28
N LEU A 548 -8.91 -4.41 6.98
CA LEU A 548 -8.37 -3.12 7.37
C LEU A 548 -7.64 -3.25 8.71
N ILE A 549 -6.37 -2.88 8.72
CA ILE A 549 -5.55 -2.76 9.93
C ILE A 549 -5.36 -1.28 10.20
N ARG A 550 -5.62 -0.88 11.43
CA ARG A 550 -5.39 0.47 11.93
C ARG A 550 -4.48 0.40 13.14
N ASP A 551 -3.28 0.92 12.99
CA ASP A 551 -2.35 1.11 14.09
C ASP A 551 -2.48 2.53 14.66
N THR A 552 -2.49 2.66 15.98
CA THR A 552 -2.32 3.94 16.67
C THR A 552 -0.88 4.05 17.12
N LEU A 553 -0.21 5.15 16.78
CA LEU A 553 1.22 5.34 17.01
C LEU A 553 1.47 6.51 17.97
N ASN A 554 2.53 6.40 18.76
CA ASN A 554 3.07 7.49 19.57
C ASN A 554 3.97 8.40 18.72
N LEU A 555 4.32 9.59 19.24
CA LEU A 555 5.22 10.53 18.54
C LEU A 555 6.65 9.99 18.35
N ASP A 556 7.03 8.93 19.06
CA ASP A 556 8.31 8.21 18.88
C ASP A 556 8.20 7.02 17.89
N GLY A 557 7.08 6.88 17.19
CA GLY A 557 6.84 5.79 16.24
C GLY A 557 6.39 4.47 16.87
N THR A 558 6.42 4.35 18.21
CA THR A 558 6.02 3.11 18.88
C THR A 558 4.52 2.88 18.79
N LYS A 559 4.13 1.60 18.64
CA LYS A 559 2.72 1.21 18.51
C LYS A 559 2.02 1.22 19.86
N LYS A 560 0.88 1.89 19.93
CA LYS A 560 0.02 1.99 21.12
C LYS A 560 -1.12 0.99 21.10
N SER A 561 -1.76 0.79 19.95
CA SER A 561 -2.83 -0.20 19.78
C SER A 561 -3.01 -0.59 18.32
N THR A 562 -3.60 -1.76 18.11
CA THR A 562 -3.96 -2.30 16.79
C THR A 562 -5.45 -2.60 16.79
N ILE A 563 -6.15 -2.10 15.78
CA ILE A 563 -7.53 -2.47 15.48
C ILE A 563 -7.53 -3.17 14.13
N THR A 564 -8.18 -4.32 14.05
CA THR A 564 -8.48 -5.00 12.79
C THR A 564 -9.97 -4.88 12.51
N MET A 565 -10.34 -4.66 11.25
CA MET A 565 -11.74 -4.58 10.82
C MET A 565 -11.96 -5.47 9.60
N LYS A 566 -12.97 -6.33 9.68
CA LYS A 566 -13.38 -7.22 8.58
C LYS A 566 -14.88 -7.08 8.32
N LYS A 567 -15.28 -6.99 7.06
CA LYS A 567 -16.71 -6.99 6.69
C LYS A 567 -17.28 -8.39 6.90
N ILE A 568 -18.35 -8.48 7.70
CA ILE A 568 -19.03 -9.75 8.01
C ILE A 568 -20.41 -9.85 7.35
N LYS A 569 -20.96 -8.73 6.86
CA LYS A 569 -22.25 -8.69 6.17
C LYS A 569 -22.32 -7.49 5.23
N SER A 570 -22.64 -7.74 3.96
CA SER A 570 -23.09 -6.71 3.02
C SER A 570 -24.58 -6.43 3.22
N LEU A 571 -24.99 -5.16 3.08
CA LEU A 571 -26.39 -4.75 3.21
C LEU A 571 -27.23 -5.15 2.01
#